data_AF-A0A504J5V9-F1
#
_entry.id   AF-A0A504J5V9-F1
#
_cell.length_a   1.000
_cell.length_b   1.000
_cell.length_c   1.000
_cell.angle_alpha   90.00
_cell.angle_beta   90.00
_cell.angle_gamma   90.00
#
_symmetry.space_group_name_H-M   'P 1'
#
loop_
_entity.id
_entity.type
_entity.pdbx_description
1 polymer ?
#
loop_
_entity_poly.entity_id
_entity_poly.type
_entity_poly.pdbx_seq_one_letter_code
_entity_poly.pdbx_strand_id
1 'polypeptide(L)'
;MITNKAKLFFVLSVTFMINFIIISCNGDDDFIDTDQIEGAETESSQTESNQKVIKSFDIADVTGTIDESTKTITLIINENDLTSLTPNIQVSPNATISPASGVVQDFTKPVTYIVTAENGSTVNYQITVKKTKTNDASITGFTISGIDGTIDELTETITLSIDVVNLASLVPNIKISTNATISPASGVMQDFTSPVTYKVTAENGLVKEYVVTVTSNSEPAESKLVNYNYQIAHCVGAKESTAWIGESIVIMIEGETSSDRNAQIMNRAIDLLQQVDDKYQEFTGLRNLRKASEHEGKTVIEIVKDNCGSGGLASHGVLGMSTGVSFFDNLYNNIAMGSNAIPQVFLYEINRNYWLPKFNKKIDWAMNEEPANYGWWTVGMNNAQAVILTASINTELDYFGQNRDGFRNRMVQNFTTYLNSSSYDFDYGWKQSLMPWNSTESINDLMSGLLIYSYENFGGDLWMKNFYKYIKDSSIPNRSGVFAYQECRDNVYKIWSLSAERDLIDFFENDMKWEISDAAKNDIKNSL
;
A
#
# COMPACT_ATOMS: atom_id res chain seq x y z
N MET A 1 -58.74 -5.99 19.78
CA MET A 1 -59.17 -7.34 19.34
C MET A 1 -58.26 -8.37 20.01
N ILE A 2 -58.83 -9.49 20.51
CA ILE A 2 -58.19 -10.80 20.75
C ILE A 2 -56.91 -10.79 21.63
N THR A 3 -56.96 -10.93 22.97
CA THR A 3 -57.05 -12.17 23.81
C THR A 3 -55.91 -13.19 23.59
N ASN A 4 -55.16 -13.65 24.61
CA ASN A 4 -55.53 -14.66 25.63
C ASN A 4 -54.38 -14.76 26.70
N LYS A 5 -54.49 -15.06 28.01
CA LYS A 5 -55.21 -16.10 28.82
C LYS A 5 -54.84 -17.56 28.44
N ALA A 6 -54.57 -18.52 29.34
CA ALA A 6 -54.49 -18.56 30.80
C ALA A 6 -53.70 -19.82 31.30
N LYS A 7 -53.70 -20.01 32.63
CA LYS A 7 -53.19 -21.17 33.43
C LYS A 7 -53.66 -22.56 32.93
N LEU A 8 -52.99 -23.67 33.31
CA LEU A 8 -53.31 -24.53 34.50
C LEU A 8 -52.91 -26.05 34.40
N PHE A 9 -52.49 -26.63 35.55
CA PHE A 9 -52.66 -28.02 36.08
C PHE A 9 -51.71 -29.23 35.86
N PHE A 10 -51.63 -30.05 36.95
CA PHE A 10 -51.30 -31.49 37.16
C PHE A 10 -49.83 -31.99 37.04
N VAL A 11 -49.35 -33.07 37.71
CA VAL A 11 -49.38 -33.60 39.13
C VAL A 11 -48.81 -35.05 39.12
N LEU A 12 -47.98 -35.44 40.10
CA LEU A 12 -47.78 -36.79 40.74
C LEU A 12 -46.51 -36.70 41.64
N SER A 13 -46.48 -36.92 42.95
CA SER A 13 -46.79 -38.11 43.81
C SER A 13 -45.68 -39.17 43.87
N VAL A 14 -45.08 -39.39 45.07
CA VAL A 14 -44.86 -40.69 45.76
C VAL A 14 -44.62 -40.46 47.27
N THR A 15 -45.08 -41.39 48.12
CA THR A 15 -45.10 -41.41 49.62
C THR A 15 -43.83 -42.08 50.23
N PHE A 16 -43.63 -42.34 51.54
CA PHE A 16 -44.53 -42.63 52.69
C PHE A 16 -43.91 -42.24 54.06
N MET A 17 -44.31 -42.88 55.17
CA MET A 17 -43.89 -42.67 56.57
C MET A 17 -43.31 -43.95 57.22
N ILE A 18 -42.69 -43.83 58.41
CA ILE A 18 -43.04 -44.49 59.71
C ILE A 18 -41.81 -44.47 60.69
N ASN A 19 -41.92 -44.54 62.03
CA ASN A 19 -42.70 -43.79 63.05
C ASN A 19 -42.24 -44.21 64.49
N PHE A 20 -42.55 -43.37 65.49
CA PHE A 20 -42.87 -43.68 66.92
C PHE A 20 -41.84 -43.76 68.10
N ILE A 21 -42.04 -42.84 69.10
CA ILE A 21 -42.39 -42.98 70.57
C ILE A 21 -41.46 -43.87 71.46
N ILE A 22 -41.15 -43.67 72.78
CA ILE A 22 -41.92 -43.25 73.98
C ILE A 22 -41.12 -42.46 75.06
N ILE A 23 -41.88 -41.75 75.91
CA ILE A 23 -41.65 -41.02 77.17
C ILE A 23 -41.25 -41.90 78.38
N SER A 24 -40.49 -41.39 79.39
CA SER A 24 -40.86 -41.44 80.83
C SER A 24 -39.86 -40.78 81.82
N CYS A 25 -40.44 -40.07 82.81
CA CYS A 25 -40.00 -39.60 84.14
C CYS A 25 -39.17 -40.60 85.01
N ASN A 26 -38.56 -40.28 86.18
CA ASN A 26 -38.46 -39.10 87.09
C ASN A 26 -37.31 -39.35 88.13
N GLY A 27 -36.93 -38.35 88.94
CA GLY A 27 -36.33 -38.58 90.28
C GLY A 27 -35.30 -37.54 90.77
N ASP A 28 -35.52 -36.97 91.95
CA ASP A 28 -34.72 -35.90 92.59
C ASP A 28 -33.67 -36.42 93.62
N ASP A 29 -32.92 -35.45 94.17
CA ASP A 29 -32.22 -35.39 95.47
C ASP A 29 -30.72 -35.80 95.62
N ASP A 30 -29.95 -34.76 95.98
CA ASP A 30 -28.95 -34.64 97.06
C ASP A 30 -27.47 -35.11 96.97
N PHE A 31 -26.61 -34.08 96.90
CA PHE A 31 -25.58 -33.71 97.91
C PHE A 31 -24.12 -34.22 97.82
N ILE A 32 -23.24 -33.35 98.35
CA ILE A 32 -21.81 -33.49 98.73
C ILE A 32 -20.72 -33.10 97.71
N ASP A 33 -20.06 -31.99 98.09
CA ASP A 33 -18.78 -31.40 97.68
C ASP A 33 -17.56 -32.22 98.14
N THR A 34 -16.47 -32.22 97.37
CA THR A 34 -15.10 -32.22 97.92
C THR A 34 -14.05 -31.81 96.87
N ASP A 35 -13.71 -30.52 96.90
CA ASP A 35 -12.36 -29.98 97.17
C ASP A 35 -11.06 -30.69 96.66
N GLN A 36 -10.14 -29.85 96.17
CA GLN A 36 -8.65 -29.97 96.18
C GLN A 36 -7.81 -30.53 95.00
N ILE A 37 -7.19 -29.56 94.30
CA ILE A 37 -5.72 -29.34 94.20
C ILE A 37 -4.90 -29.81 92.96
N GLU A 38 -4.07 -28.85 92.50
CA GLU A 38 -2.85 -28.91 91.67
C GLU A 38 -2.86 -29.53 90.26
N GLY A 39 -2.96 -28.64 89.26
CA GLY A 39 -1.72 -28.10 88.67
C GLY A 39 -1.15 -28.78 87.42
N ALA A 40 -1.44 -28.22 86.25
CA ALA A 40 -0.63 -28.39 85.05
C ALA A 40 -0.65 -27.11 84.18
N GLU A 41 0.57 -26.68 83.84
CA GLU A 41 1.04 -25.68 82.88
C GLU A 41 0.02 -24.93 81.98
N THR A 42 0.07 -23.59 82.03
CA THR A 42 -0.56 -22.72 81.04
C THR A 42 0.23 -22.70 79.72
N GLU A 43 -0.25 -23.42 78.71
CA GLU A 43 0.10 -23.11 77.31
C GLU A 43 -0.52 -21.76 76.90
N SER A 44 0.32 -20.82 76.45
CA SER A 44 -0.16 -19.57 75.88
C SER A 44 -0.59 -19.79 74.43
N SER A 45 -1.91 -19.88 74.18
CA SER A 45 -2.47 -19.89 72.83
C SER A 45 -2.13 -18.59 72.09
N GLN A 46 -1.11 -18.61 71.24
CA GLN A 46 -0.73 -17.49 70.39
C GLN A 46 -1.68 -17.41 69.19
N THR A 47 -2.61 -16.45 69.19
CA THR A 47 -3.54 -16.25 68.07
C THR A 47 -2.83 -15.69 66.84
N GLU A 48 -2.78 -16.49 65.77
CA GLU A 48 -2.22 -16.14 64.47
C GLU A 48 -2.95 -14.95 63.81
N SER A 49 -2.20 -14.10 63.12
CA SER A 49 -2.70 -12.93 62.41
C SER A 49 -3.62 -13.31 61.23
N ASN A 50 -4.72 -12.57 61.07
CA ASN A 50 -5.63 -12.68 59.93
C ASN A 50 -5.37 -11.64 58.82
N GLN A 51 -4.33 -10.81 58.99
CA GLN A 51 -3.99 -9.70 58.09
C GLN A 51 -3.34 -10.21 56.81
N LYS A 52 -3.87 -9.76 55.67
CA LYS A 52 -3.48 -10.19 54.32
C LYS A 52 -3.62 -9.03 53.34
N VAL A 53 -2.84 -7.98 53.58
CA VAL A 53 -2.85 -6.76 52.76
C VAL A 53 -1.51 -6.57 52.06
N ILE A 54 -1.55 -6.05 50.83
CA ILE A 54 -0.36 -5.50 50.16
C ILE A 54 -0.20 -4.05 50.66
N LYS A 55 0.98 -3.74 51.19
CA LYS A 55 1.34 -2.40 51.72
C LYS A 55 1.99 -1.51 50.67
N SER A 56 2.85 -2.09 49.84
CA SER A 56 3.41 -1.46 48.64
C SER A 56 3.58 -2.50 47.55
N PHE A 57 3.50 -2.04 46.31
CA PHE A 57 3.77 -2.84 45.12
C PHE A 57 4.45 -1.90 44.13
N ASP A 58 5.74 -2.09 43.95
CA ASP A 58 6.62 -1.12 43.31
C ASP A 58 7.31 -1.77 42.09
N ILE A 59 7.29 -1.12 40.92
CA ILE A 59 8.03 -1.55 39.72
C ILE A 59 8.79 -0.33 39.18
N ALA A 60 10.08 -0.47 38.92
CA ALA A 60 10.93 0.58 38.34
C ALA A 60 10.74 1.95 39.03
N ASP A 61 10.84 1.94 40.37
CA ASP A 61 10.64 3.10 41.27
C ASP A 61 9.25 3.76 41.22
N VAL A 62 8.26 3.14 40.57
CA VAL A 62 6.85 3.55 40.59
C VAL A 62 6.05 2.70 41.57
N THR A 63 5.52 3.33 42.62
CA THR A 63 4.56 2.71 43.55
C THR A 63 3.15 2.64 42.93
N GLY A 64 2.54 1.46 42.96
CA GLY A 64 1.19 1.25 42.47
C GLY A 64 0.09 1.77 43.38
N THR A 65 -0.99 2.28 42.78
CA THR A 65 -2.20 2.67 43.51
C THR A 65 -2.97 1.43 43.91
N ILE A 66 -3.10 1.20 45.22
CA ILE A 66 -3.80 0.05 45.82
C ILE A 66 -5.25 0.44 46.17
N ASP A 67 -6.22 -0.27 45.59
CA ASP A 67 -7.61 -0.24 46.04
C ASP A 67 -7.90 -1.48 46.89
N GLU A 68 -7.88 -1.28 48.21
CA GLU A 68 -8.16 -2.30 49.21
C GLU A 68 -9.63 -2.78 49.24
N SER A 69 -10.57 -2.06 48.60
CA SER A 69 -11.97 -2.45 48.53
C SER A 69 -12.24 -3.43 47.39
N THR A 70 -11.60 -3.22 46.22
CA THR A 70 -11.72 -4.10 45.05
C THR A 70 -10.60 -5.13 44.94
N LYS A 71 -9.55 -5.02 45.76
CA LYS A 71 -8.30 -5.79 45.69
C LYS A 71 -7.64 -5.66 44.31
N THR A 72 -7.55 -4.43 43.82
CA THR A 72 -6.85 -4.12 42.57
C THR A 72 -5.65 -3.22 42.84
N ILE A 73 -4.59 -3.37 42.03
CA ILE A 73 -3.44 -2.47 42.03
C ILE A 73 -3.18 -2.03 40.59
N THR A 74 -3.04 -0.72 40.36
CA THR A 74 -2.72 -0.17 39.04
C THR A 74 -1.40 0.58 39.06
N LEU A 75 -0.53 0.31 38.08
CA LEU A 75 0.73 1.00 37.84
C LEU A 75 0.73 1.62 36.44
N ILE A 76 1.36 2.79 36.29
CA ILE A 76 1.71 3.39 35.00
C ILE A 76 3.21 3.64 35.02
N ILE A 77 3.97 2.94 34.17
CA ILE A 77 5.44 2.97 34.16
C ILE A 77 5.99 3.49 32.82
N ASN A 78 7.21 4.02 32.83
CA ASN A 78 7.87 4.54 31.62
C ASN A 78 8.63 3.47 30.81
N GLU A 79 8.36 2.19 31.03
CA GLU A 79 8.94 1.08 30.29
C GLU A 79 8.11 0.73 29.05
N ASN A 80 8.79 0.42 27.94
CA ASN A 80 8.15 0.02 26.70
C ASN A 80 7.80 -1.48 26.64
N ASP A 81 8.51 -2.31 27.40
CA ASP A 81 8.30 -3.76 27.50
C ASP A 81 7.71 -4.11 28.88
N LEU A 82 6.59 -4.84 28.86
CA LEU A 82 5.89 -5.30 30.07
C LEU A 82 6.05 -6.81 30.33
N THR A 83 6.79 -7.53 29.47
CA THR A 83 6.89 -9.01 29.50
C THR A 83 7.82 -9.55 30.60
N SER A 84 8.70 -8.71 31.14
CA SER A 84 9.76 -9.12 32.07
C SER A 84 10.01 -8.09 33.19
N LEU A 85 8.96 -7.73 33.94
CA LEU A 85 9.07 -6.77 35.05
C LEU A 85 9.29 -7.49 36.39
N THR A 86 10.09 -6.88 37.28
CA THR A 86 10.42 -7.43 38.61
C THR A 86 9.81 -6.55 39.71
N PRO A 87 8.70 -6.95 40.36
CA PRO A 87 8.08 -6.13 41.40
C PRO A 87 8.76 -6.28 42.76
N ASN A 88 8.91 -5.17 43.47
CA ASN A 88 9.21 -5.15 44.90
C ASN A 88 7.89 -4.99 45.65
N ILE A 89 7.59 -5.93 46.56
CA ILE A 89 6.28 -6.03 47.20
C ILE A 89 6.44 -6.15 48.72
N GLN A 90 5.70 -5.32 49.46
CA GLN A 90 5.57 -5.41 50.91
C GLN A 90 4.17 -5.86 51.31
N VAL A 91 4.06 -6.74 52.31
CA VAL A 91 2.77 -7.26 52.82
C VAL A 91 2.60 -7.03 54.33
N SER A 92 1.44 -7.41 54.88
CA SER A 92 1.21 -7.47 56.33
C SER A 92 2.25 -8.36 57.05
N PRO A 93 2.57 -8.07 58.33
CA PRO A 93 3.48 -8.92 59.10
C PRO A 93 2.97 -10.37 59.14
N ASN A 94 3.90 -11.31 59.06
CA ASN A 94 3.68 -12.76 59.05
C ASN A 94 2.85 -13.29 57.86
N ALA A 95 2.47 -12.43 56.90
CA ALA A 95 1.83 -12.85 55.66
C ALA A 95 2.86 -13.21 54.58
N THR A 96 2.46 -14.07 53.64
CA THR A 96 3.25 -14.45 52.45
C THR A 96 2.51 -14.06 51.16
N ILE A 97 3.22 -14.01 50.04
CA ILE A 97 2.65 -13.66 48.73
C ILE A 97 3.16 -14.56 47.61
N SER A 98 2.28 -14.90 46.67
CA SER A 98 2.60 -15.68 45.46
C SER A 98 1.96 -15.03 44.21
N PRO A 99 2.72 -14.68 43.15
CA PRO A 99 4.18 -14.74 43.03
C PRO A 99 4.92 -13.96 44.14
N ALA A 100 6.15 -14.37 44.43
CA ALA A 100 6.95 -13.72 45.47
C ALA A 100 7.53 -12.37 44.98
N SER A 101 7.81 -11.47 45.93
CA SER A 101 8.58 -10.24 45.67
C SER A 101 9.93 -10.58 45.01
N GLY A 102 10.33 -9.82 43.99
CA GLY A 102 11.57 -10.05 43.23
C GLY A 102 11.48 -11.12 42.13
N VAL A 103 10.30 -11.72 41.88
CA VAL A 103 10.11 -12.66 40.77
C VAL A 103 9.67 -11.91 39.50
N VAL A 104 10.36 -12.18 38.39
CA VAL A 104 10.02 -11.65 37.06
C VAL A 104 8.63 -12.11 36.63
N GLN A 105 7.78 -11.21 36.14
CA GLN A 105 6.43 -11.51 35.61
C GLN A 105 6.13 -10.72 34.33
N ASP A 106 5.26 -11.30 33.51
CA ASP A 106 4.67 -10.69 32.31
C ASP A 106 3.36 -9.96 32.69
N PHE A 107 3.34 -8.64 32.54
CA PHE A 107 2.19 -7.78 32.77
C PHE A 107 1.55 -7.23 31.50
N THR A 108 1.77 -7.86 30.33
CA THR A 108 0.97 -7.60 29.12
C THR A 108 -0.52 -7.89 29.32
N LYS A 109 -0.87 -8.64 30.38
CA LYS A 109 -2.22 -8.86 30.89
C LYS A 109 -2.24 -8.70 32.42
N PRO A 110 -3.42 -8.50 33.05
CA PRO A 110 -3.50 -8.43 34.50
C PRO A 110 -3.03 -9.73 35.18
N VAL A 111 -2.14 -9.61 36.17
CA VAL A 111 -1.55 -10.73 36.92
C VAL A 111 -2.25 -10.85 38.27
N THR A 112 -2.55 -12.07 38.70
CA THR A 112 -3.15 -12.31 40.03
C THR A 112 -2.07 -12.66 41.03
N TYR A 113 -2.03 -11.93 42.15
CA TYR A 113 -1.18 -12.21 43.31
C TYR A 113 -2.07 -12.69 44.47
N ILE A 114 -1.64 -13.73 45.16
CA ILE A 114 -2.35 -14.30 46.31
C ILE A 114 -1.58 -13.94 47.57
N VAL A 115 -2.21 -13.21 48.49
CA VAL A 115 -1.66 -12.94 49.83
C VAL A 115 -2.27 -13.92 50.82
N THR A 116 -1.42 -14.63 51.56
CA THR A 116 -1.82 -15.61 52.58
C THR A 116 -1.45 -15.05 53.95
N ALA A 117 -2.43 -14.89 54.84
CA ALA A 117 -2.20 -14.50 56.22
C ALA A 117 -1.50 -15.61 57.02
N GLU A 118 -0.98 -15.27 58.19
CA GLU A 118 -0.38 -16.22 59.14
C GLU A 118 -1.35 -17.37 59.45
N ASN A 119 -2.64 -17.05 59.68
CA ASN A 119 -3.70 -18.04 59.91
C ASN A 119 -4.18 -18.83 58.67
N GLY A 120 -3.40 -18.84 57.59
CA GLY A 120 -3.67 -19.56 56.35
C GLY A 120 -4.80 -18.99 55.47
N SER A 121 -5.55 -17.98 55.91
CA SER A 121 -6.60 -17.37 55.09
C SER A 121 -6.01 -16.52 53.96
N THR A 122 -6.59 -16.60 52.75
CA THR A 122 -6.05 -15.95 51.54
C THR A 122 -6.92 -14.79 51.03
N VAL A 123 -6.33 -13.95 50.19
CA VAL A 123 -7.04 -13.00 49.32
C VAL A 123 -6.27 -12.82 48.01
N ASN A 124 -7.00 -12.64 46.91
CA ASN A 124 -6.42 -12.40 45.59
C ASN A 124 -6.41 -10.89 45.29
N TYR A 125 -5.28 -10.38 44.83
CA TYR A 125 -5.11 -9.06 44.25
C TYR A 125 -4.92 -9.17 42.74
N GLN A 126 -5.61 -8.33 41.96
CA GLN A 126 -5.39 -8.21 40.52
C GLN A 126 -4.51 -6.99 40.23
N ILE A 127 -3.33 -7.23 39.67
CA ILE A 127 -2.34 -6.21 39.34
C ILE A 127 -2.44 -5.90 37.84
N THR A 128 -2.58 -4.62 37.50
CA THR A 128 -2.55 -4.13 36.11
C THR A 128 -1.44 -3.10 35.94
N VAL A 129 -0.46 -3.41 35.09
CA VAL A 129 0.58 -2.45 34.69
C VAL A 129 0.20 -1.89 33.31
N LYS A 130 0.42 -0.59 33.13
CA LYS A 130 0.30 0.09 31.83
C LYS A 130 1.59 0.84 31.56
N LYS A 131 1.97 0.98 30.30
CA LYS A 131 3.03 1.92 29.91
C LYS A 131 2.49 3.36 29.83
N THR A 132 3.33 4.34 30.07
CA THR A 132 3.08 5.73 29.71
C THR A 132 2.95 5.84 28.19
N LYS A 133 1.90 6.53 27.73
CA LYS A 133 1.66 6.78 26.31
C LYS A 133 2.47 8.00 25.85
N THR A 134 3.08 7.94 24.66
CA THR A 134 3.85 9.08 24.13
C THR A 134 2.96 10.29 23.87
N ASN A 135 3.52 11.49 24.05
CA ASN A 135 2.88 12.78 23.74
C ASN A 135 3.42 13.44 22.47
N ASP A 136 4.30 12.75 21.74
CA ASP A 136 4.89 13.25 20.50
C ASP A 136 3.87 13.15 19.36
N ALA A 137 3.44 14.31 18.85
CA ALA A 137 2.48 14.46 17.77
C ALA A 137 3.10 15.17 16.54
N SER A 138 4.41 15.01 16.29
CA SER A 138 5.08 15.76 15.23
C SER A 138 5.04 15.13 13.84
N ILE A 139 5.05 15.98 12.80
CA ILE A 139 5.36 15.57 11.42
C ILE A 139 6.88 15.60 11.25
N THR A 140 7.47 14.46 10.92
CA THR A 140 8.94 14.28 10.83
C THR A 140 9.47 14.30 9.40
N GLY A 141 8.57 14.38 8.41
CA GLY A 141 8.89 14.57 7.00
C GLY A 141 7.63 14.76 6.18
N PHE A 142 7.67 15.65 5.20
CA PHE A 142 6.54 15.93 4.32
C PHE A 142 7.08 16.16 2.92
N THR A 143 6.60 15.40 1.93
CA THR A 143 7.12 15.43 0.56
C THR A 143 6.00 15.37 -0.47
N ILE A 144 6.11 16.12 -1.56
CA ILE A 144 5.23 16.00 -2.73
C ILE A 144 6.13 15.90 -3.97
N SER A 145 5.87 14.92 -4.84
CA SER A 145 6.63 14.68 -6.07
C SER A 145 8.15 14.60 -5.88
N GLY A 146 8.61 14.14 -4.70
CA GLY A 146 10.03 14.03 -4.36
C GLY A 146 10.70 15.33 -3.88
N ILE A 147 9.95 16.44 -3.76
CA ILE A 147 10.43 17.69 -3.15
C ILE A 147 10.10 17.69 -1.66
N ASP A 148 11.10 17.95 -0.82
CA ASP A 148 10.98 18.05 0.63
C ASP A 148 10.37 19.38 1.08
N GLY A 149 9.36 19.33 1.95
CA GLY A 149 8.75 20.50 2.58
C GLY A 149 9.58 21.01 3.77
N THR A 150 9.62 22.32 3.94
CA THR A 150 10.21 22.95 5.13
C THR A 150 9.21 22.89 6.27
N ILE A 151 9.52 22.13 7.32
CA ILE A 151 8.67 21.97 8.52
C ILE A 151 9.16 22.92 9.61
N ASP A 152 8.27 23.76 10.12
CA ASP A 152 8.48 24.60 11.30
C ASP A 152 7.68 24.04 12.49
N GLU A 153 8.38 23.33 13.37
CA GLU A 153 7.84 22.75 14.61
C GLU A 153 7.42 23.79 15.66
N LEU A 154 7.85 25.05 15.55
CA LEU A 154 7.48 26.12 16.49
C LEU A 154 6.17 26.81 16.09
N THR A 155 5.93 26.95 14.78
CA THR A 155 4.68 27.55 14.25
C THR A 155 3.66 26.52 13.78
N GLU A 156 4.01 25.24 13.78
CA GLU A 156 3.19 24.13 13.27
C GLU A 156 2.79 24.38 11.80
N THR A 157 3.75 24.86 11.00
CA THR A 157 3.55 25.11 9.57
C THR A 157 4.48 24.27 8.72
N ILE A 158 4.03 23.97 7.49
CA ILE A 158 4.86 23.32 6.47
C ILE A 158 4.73 24.14 5.19
N THR A 159 5.87 24.57 4.63
CA THR A 159 5.91 25.28 3.35
C THR A 159 6.63 24.47 2.29
N LEU A 160 6.10 24.49 1.08
CA LEU A 160 6.67 23.76 -0.06
C LEU A 160 6.45 24.57 -1.33
N SER A 161 7.49 24.72 -2.16
CA SER A 161 7.37 25.28 -3.50
C SER A 161 7.66 24.18 -4.51
N ILE A 162 6.77 24.01 -5.50
CA ILE A 162 6.85 22.95 -6.52
C ILE A 162 6.61 23.50 -7.92
N ASP A 163 7.20 22.83 -8.90
CA ASP A 163 7.19 23.24 -10.30
C ASP A 163 5.99 22.61 -11.06
N VAL A 164 4.77 22.66 -10.49
CA VAL A 164 3.52 22.21 -11.15
C VAL A 164 2.45 23.29 -11.06
N VAL A 165 1.70 23.50 -12.15
CA VAL A 165 0.73 24.59 -12.25
C VAL A 165 -0.49 24.37 -11.34
N ASN A 166 -0.98 23.13 -11.26
CA ASN A 166 -2.20 22.81 -10.52
C ASN A 166 -1.94 22.16 -9.15
N LEU A 167 -2.29 22.88 -8.09
CA LEU A 167 -2.18 22.43 -6.69
C LEU A 167 -3.39 21.62 -6.18
N ALA A 168 -4.47 21.50 -6.94
CA ALA A 168 -5.76 20.95 -6.49
C ALA A 168 -5.81 19.41 -6.37
N SER A 169 -4.74 18.71 -6.71
CA SER A 169 -4.71 17.24 -6.76
C SER A 169 -3.28 16.71 -6.61
N LEU A 170 -2.71 16.94 -5.43
CA LEU A 170 -1.37 16.50 -5.06
C LEU A 170 -1.45 15.37 -4.02
N VAL A 171 -0.51 14.43 -4.08
CA VAL A 171 -0.45 13.28 -3.18
C VAL A 171 0.82 13.40 -2.32
N PRO A 172 0.71 13.80 -1.03
CA PRO A 172 1.85 13.93 -0.15
C PRO A 172 2.24 12.59 0.49
N ASN A 173 3.53 12.34 0.59
CA ASN A 173 4.11 11.30 1.42
C ASN A 173 4.63 11.94 2.72
N ILE A 174 4.01 11.55 3.83
CA ILE A 174 4.14 12.14 5.16
C ILE A 174 4.67 11.09 6.14
N LYS A 175 5.69 11.48 6.91
CA LYS A 175 6.25 10.74 8.04
C LYS A 175 5.86 11.45 9.34
N ILE A 176 5.51 10.68 10.36
CA ILE A 176 5.05 11.18 11.66
C ILE A 176 5.82 10.51 12.81
N SER A 177 5.64 11.03 14.02
CA SER A 177 6.15 10.45 15.26
C SER A 177 5.67 9.01 15.50
N THR A 178 6.43 8.25 16.30
CA THR A 178 6.15 6.83 16.55
C THR A 178 4.85 6.66 17.35
N ASN A 179 4.00 5.71 16.92
CA ASN A 179 2.66 5.43 17.47
C ASN A 179 1.62 6.56 17.31
N ALA A 180 1.94 7.65 16.59
CA ALA A 180 0.95 8.67 16.26
C ALA A 180 0.06 8.25 15.06
N THR A 181 -1.04 8.98 14.88
CA THR A 181 -1.91 8.90 13.69
C THR A 181 -2.07 10.27 13.05
N ILE A 182 -2.43 10.33 11.77
CA ILE A 182 -2.59 11.59 11.01
C ILE A 182 -3.86 11.59 10.16
N SER A 183 -4.51 12.75 10.06
CA SER A 183 -5.67 13.00 9.20
C SER A 183 -5.56 14.40 8.55
N PRO A 184 -5.60 14.56 7.21
CA PRO A 184 -5.68 13.51 6.18
C PRO A 184 -4.52 12.49 6.26
N ALA A 185 -4.74 11.29 5.74
CA ALA A 185 -3.73 10.24 5.76
C ALA A 185 -2.65 10.46 4.68
N SER A 186 -1.42 10.03 4.96
CA SER A 186 -0.33 9.99 3.97
C SER A 186 -0.74 9.17 2.73
N GLY A 187 -0.41 9.65 1.53
CA GLY A 187 -0.78 9.02 0.26
C GLY A 187 -2.21 9.31 -0.22
N VAL A 188 -3.00 10.10 0.51
CA VAL A 188 -4.33 10.56 0.05
C VAL A 188 -4.19 11.86 -0.74
N MET A 189 -4.82 11.93 -1.92
CA MET A 189 -4.86 13.14 -2.75
C MET A 189 -5.55 14.30 -2.01
N GLN A 190 -4.96 15.50 -2.06
CA GLN A 190 -5.50 16.73 -1.45
C GLN A 190 -5.41 17.92 -2.41
N ASP A 191 -6.24 18.93 -2.12
CA ASP A 191 -6.28 20.22 -2.81
C ASP A 191 -5.53 21.28 -2.00
N PHE A 192 -4.38 21.72 -2.52
CA PHE A 192 -3.54 22.77 -1.94
C PHE A 192 -3.68 24.13 -2.66
N THR A 193 -4.76 24.38 -3.41
CA THR A 193 -5.09 25.73 -3.90
C THR A 193 -5.41 26.70 -2.75
N SER A 194 -5.62 26.17 -1.54
CA SER A 194 -5.60 26.87 -0.26
C SER A 194 -4.82 26.03 0.76
N PRO A 195 -4.37 26.60 1.89
CA PRO A 195 -3.65 25.85 2.91
C PRO A 195 -4.48 24.69 3.48
N VAL A 196 -3.85 23.52 3.64
CA VAL A 196 -4.48 22.29 4.14
C VAL A 196 -4.00 21.99 5.56
N THR A 197 -4.93 21.76 6.49
CA THR A 197 -4.60 21.41 7.88
C THR A 197 -4.50 19.90 8.06
N TYR A 198 -3.36 19.44 8.59
CA TYR A 198 -3.11 18.05 8.97
C TYR A 198 -3.11 17.90 10.49
N LYS A 199 -4.01 17.06 10.97
CA LYS A 199 -4.15 16.75 12.40
C LYS A 199 -3.33 15.52 12.76
N VAL A 200 -2.26 15.69 13.51
CA VAL A 200 -1.48 14.57 14.09
C VAL A 200 -1.96 14.32 15.52
N THR A 201 -2.20 13.06 15.88
CA THR A 201 -2.64 12.65 17.22
C THR A 201 -1.65 11.65 17.81
N ALA A 202 -1.01 12.02 18.93
CA ALA A 202 -0.07 11.16 19.66
C ALA A 202 -0.77 9.99 20.36
N GLU A 203 0.01 9.01 20.84
CA GLU A 203 -0.51 7.83 21.54
C GLU A 203 -1.34 8.20 22.79
N ASN A 204 -0.98 9.30 23.48
CA ASN A 204 -1.73 9.81 24.64
C ASN A 204 -2.99 10.62 24.29
N GLY A 205 -3.25 10.91 23.01
CA GLY A 205 -4.36 11.73 22.54
C GLY A 205 -4.07 13.22 22.45
N LEU A 206 -2.83 13.68 22.70
CA LEU A 206 -2.40 15.04 22.35
C LEU A 206 -2.55 15.22 20.84
N VAL A 207 -3.06 16.39 20.44
CA VAL A 207 -3.23 16.78 19.04
C VAL A 207 -2.32 17.96 18.72
N LYS A 208 -1.67 17.91 17.56
CA LYS A 208 -1.11 19.08 16.85
C LYS A 208 -1.82 19.25 15.51
N GLU A 209 -1.91 20.49 15.02
CA GLU A 209 -2.52 20.81 13.73
C GLU A 209 -1.52 21.56 12.85
N TYR A 210 -1.00 20.88 11.83
CA TYR A 210 -0.01 21.42 10.91
C TYR A 210 -0.69 22.10 9.72
N VAL A 211 -0.43 23.38 9.50
CA VAL A 211 -0.94 24.11 8.33
C VAL A 211 0.08 24.01 7.18
N VAL A 212 -0.29 23.24 6.15
CA VAL A 212 0.54 23.05 4.96
C VAL A 212 0.16 24.05 3.88
N THR A 213 1.13 24.85 3.44
CA THR A 213 0.99 25.77 2.30
C THR A 213 1.91 25.33 1.18
N VAL A 214 1.34 25.08 0.00
CA VAL A 214 2.08 24.76 -1.22
C VAL A 214 1.99 25.94 -2.18
N THR A 215 3.09 26.28 -2.85
CA THR A 215 3.12 27.32 -3.89
C THR A 215 3.58 26.72 -5.22
N SER A 216 2.90 27.05 -6.31
CA SER A 216 3.42 26.80 -7.66
C SER A 216 4.54 27.79 -7.98
N ASN A 217 5.64 27.30 -8.56
CA ASN A 217 6.63 28.11 -9.28
C ASN A 217 6.30 28.24 -10.78
N SER A 218 5.35 27.44 -11.27
CA SER A 218 4.97 27.34 -12.68
C SER A 218 3.79 28.27 -13.00
N GLU A 219 3.96 29.07 -14.06
CA GLU A 219 2.91 29.96 -14.57
C GLU A 219 1.79 29.17 -15.28
N PRO A 220 0.54 29.68 -15.30
CA PRO A 220 -0.55 29.11 -16.09
C PRO A 220 -0.17 28.96 -17.57
N ALA A 221 -0.61 27.87 -18.22
CA ALA A 221 -0.31 27.65 -19.63
C ALA A 221 -0.96 28.76 -20.49
N GLU A 222 -0.15 29.41 -21.34
CA GLU A 222 -0.66 30.39 -22.30
C GLU A 222 -1.48 29.65 -23.38
N SER A 223 -2.64 30.22 -23.74
CA SER A 223 -3.42 29.75 -24.89
C SER A 223 -3.33 30.75 -26.04
N LYS A 224 -3.07 30.27 -27.25
CA LYS A 224 -2.72 31.11 -28.39
C LYS A 224 -3.30 30.57 -29.68
N LEU A 225 -4.07 31.39 -30.39
CA LEU A 225 -4.56 31.05 -31.73
C LEU A 225 -3.40 31.15 -32.74
N VAL A 226 -3.16 30.07 -33.48
CA VAL A 226 -2.06 29.93 -34.43
C VAL A 226 -2.53 29.23 -35.71
N ASN A 227 -1.86 29.48 -36.84
CA ASN A 227 -1.99 28.61 -38.01
C ASN A 227 -0.87 27.56 -37.96
N TYR A 228 -1.21 26.34 -37.55
CA TYR A 228 -0.26 25.26 -37.32
C TYR A 228 -0.31 24.21 -38.42
N ASN A 229 0.85 23.70 -38.84
CA ASN A 229 0.96 22.66 -39.85
C ASN A 229 1.24 21.30 -39.19
N TYR A 230 0.21 20.46 -39.14
CA TYR A 230 0.22 19.14 -38.52
C TYR A 230 1.19 18.20 -39.24
N GLN A 231 2.11 17.59 -38.49
CA GLN A 231 3.18 16.76 -39.06
C GLN A 231 3.02 15.28 -38.68
N ILE A 232 2.34 14.99 -37.57
CA ILE A 232 2.03 13.62 -37.13
C ILE A 232 0.70 13.21 -37.76
N ALA A 233 -0.34 14.03 -37.56
CA ALA A 233 -1.61 13.96 -38.29
C ALA A 233 -1.47 14.56 -39.71
N HIS A 234 -0.52 14.03 -40.50
CA HIS A 234 -0.09 14.52 -41.81
C HIS A 234 -1.20 14.71 -42.87
N CYS A 235 -2.38 14.09 -42.69
CA CYS A 235 -3.54 14.29 -43.56
C CYS A 235 -4.24 15.66 -43.36
N VAL A 236 -3.99 16.35 -42.24
CA VAL A 236 -4.69 17.59 -41.86
C VAL A 236 -4.08 18.83 -42.53
N GLY A 237 -2.75 18.87 -42.67
CA GLY A 237 -2.01 20.01 -43.25
C GLY A 237 -2.00 21.24 -42.34
N ALA A 238 -2.03 22.45 -42.93
CA ALA A 238 -2.09 23.70 -42.18
C ALA A 238 -3.52 24.08 -41.79
N LYS A 239 -3.76 24.33 -40.49
CA LYS A 239 -5.06 24.74 -39.94
C LYS A 239 -4.89 25.80 -38.85
N GLU A 240 -5.87 26.69 -38.77
CA GLU A 240 -6.13 27.47 -37.56
C GLU A 240 -6.38 26.51 -36.37
N SER A 241 -5.67 26.73 -35.27
CA SER A 241 -5.60 25.85 -34.10
C SER A 241 -5.33 26.68 -32.85
N THR A 242 -5.76 26.21 -31.68
CA THR A 242 -5.30 26.80 -30.41
C THR A 242 -4.17 25.97 -29.81
N ALA A 243 -3.02 26.60 -29.62
CA ALA A 243 -1.91 26.06 -28.86
C ALA A 243 -2.12 26.35 -27.37
N TRP A 244 -2.10 25.32 -26.53
CA TRP A 244 -2.02 25.42 -25.07
C TRP A 244 -0.61 25.05 -24.62
N ILE A 245 0.11 26.02 -24.09
CA ILE A 245 1.57 26.01 -24.01
C ILE A 245 2.03 25.75 -22.57
N GLY A 246 2.45 24.51 -22.29
CA GLY A 246 3.06 24.11 -21.02
C GLY A 246 4.55 24.38 -20.97
N GLU A 247 5.25 23.76 -20.01
CA GLU A 247 6.72 23.89 -19.88
C GLU A 247 7.46 23.18 -21.02
N SER A 248 7.32 21.85 -21.13
CA SER A 248 8.01 21.06 -22.17
C SER A 248 7.10 20.56 -23.30
N ILE A 249 5.78 20.56 -23.07
CA ILE A 249 4.75 20.12 -24.02
C ILE A 249 3.81 21.25 -24.46
N VAL A 250 3.23 21.11 -25.65
CA VAL A 250 2.16 21.96 -26.20
C VAL A 250 1.02 21.07 -26.67
N ILE A 251 -0.20 21.31 -26.19
CA ILE A 251 -1.41 20.67 -26.73
C ILE A 251 -1.94 21.57 -27.85
N MET A 252 -1.97 21.07 -29.09
CA MET A 252 -2.36 21.82 -30.28
C MET A 252 -3.71 21.32 -30.78
N ILE A 253 -4.77 22.12 -30.68
CA ILE A 253 -6.15 21.69 -30.95
C ILE A 253 -6.71 22.30 -32.24
N GLU A 254 -7.13 21.45 -33.18
CA GLU A 254 -7.58 21.84 -34.52
C GLU A 254 -8.91 22.62 -34.53
N GLY A 255 -8.84 23.90 -34.91
CA GLY A 255 -10.01 24.75 -35.14
C GLY A 255 -10.88 25.00 -33.90
N GLU A 256 -10.25 25.04 -32.72
CA GLU A 256 -10.77 25.63 -31.49
C GLU A 256 -10.12 26.99 -31.22
N THR A 257 -10.75 27.78 -30.36
CA THR A 257 -10.29 29.05 -29.80
C THR A 257 -9.98 28.92 -28.30
N SER A 258 -9.19 29.84 -27.76
CA SER A 258 -8.90 29.92 -26.31
C SER A 258 -10.14 29.95 -25.40
N SER A 259 -11.30 30.40 -25.90
CA SER A 259 -12.56 30.45 -25.15
C SER A 259 -13.33 29.12 -25.09
N ASP A 260 -12.98 28.14 -25.92
CA ASP A 260 -13.73 26.88 -26.01
C ASP A 260 -13.37 25.90 -24.87
N ARG A 261 -12.28 26.14 -24.14
CA ARG A 261 -11.79 25.31 -23.04
C ARG A 261 -11.51 26.16 -21.78
N ASN A 262 -11.77 25.59 -20.61
CA ASN A 262 -11.41 26.21 -19.34
C ASN A 262 -9.90 26.08 -19.09
N ALA A 263 -9.22 27.21 -18.86
CA ALA A 263 -7.77 27.24 -18.70
C ALA A 263 -7.23 26.41 -17.52
N GLN A 264 -7.95 26.31 -16.39
CA GLN A 264 -7.52 25.50 -15.24
C GLN A 264 -7.56 24.00 -15.56
N ILE A 265 -8.57 23.57 -16.32
CA ILE A 265 -8.69 22.18 -16.80
C ILE A 265 -7.59 21.87 -17.82
N MET A 266 -7.31 22.81 -18.73
CA MET A 266 -6.23 22.67 -19.71
C MET A 266 -4.84 22.64 -19.07
N ASN A 267 -4.58 23.47 -18.05
CA ASN A 267 -3.36 23.39 -17.24
C ASN A 267 -3.21 22.01 -16.62
N ARG A 268 -4.28 21.44 -16.06
CA ARG A 268 -4.23 20.08 -15.49
C ARG A 268 -4.01 18.99 -16.54
N ALA A 269 -4.58 19.14 -17.74
CA ALA A 269 -4.34 18.22 -18.85
C ALA A 269 -2.86 18.24 -19.28
N ILE A 270 -2.25 19.43 -19.32
CA ILE A 270 -0.81 19.62 -19.53
C ILE A 270 -0.02 18.97 -18.40
N ASP A 271 -0.31 19.29 -17.13
CA ASP A 271 0.41 18.73 -15.97
C ASP A 271 0.37 17.19 -15.95
N LEU A 272 -0.76 16.55 -16.29
CA LEU A 272 -0.89 15.10 -16.34
C LEU A 272 -0.08 14.46 -17.47
N LEU A 273 -0.08 15.07 -18.66
CA LEU A 273 0.70 14.58 -19.80
C LEU A 273 2.21 14.86 -19.65
N GLN A 274 2.57 15.94 -18.94
CA GLN A 274 3.94 16.23 -18.52
C GLN A 274 4.45 15.17 -17.53
N GLN A 275 3.67 14.84 -16.48
CA GLN A 275 4.01 13.75 -15.55
C GLN A 275 4.19 12.39 -16.23
N VAL A 276 3.40 12.09 -17.26
CA VAL A 276 3.58 10.88 -18.08
C VAL A 276 4.91 10.89 -18.84
N ASP A 277 5.25 12.02 -19.48
CA ASP A 277 6.52 12.17 -20.19
C ASP A 277 7.72 12.12 -19.24
N ASP A 278 7.68 12.85 -18.13
CA ASP A 278 8.70 12.86 -17.07
C ASP A 278 8.92 11.47 -16.48
N LYS A 279 7.85 10.68 -16.31
CA LYS A 279 7.96 9.31 -15.80
C LYS A 279 8.55 8.34 -16.83
N TYR A 280 8.19 8.47 -18.11
CA TYR A 280 8.88 7.74 -19.16
C TYR A 280 10.35 8.12 -19.24
N GLN A 281 10.67 9.41 -19.12
CA GLN A 281 12.03 9.88 -19.00
C GLN A 281 12.71 9.21 -17.78
N GLU A 282 12.12 9.25 -16.58
CA GLU A 282 12.65 8.63 -15.36
C GLU A 282 12.96 7.13 -15.54
N PHE A 283 12.01 6.34 -16.05
CA PHE A 283 12.17 4.91 -16.30
C PHE A 283 13.20 4.61 -17.40
N THR A 284 13.09 5.28 -18.54
CA THR A 284 13.88 4.92 -19.72
C THR A 284 15.29 5.48 -19.69
N GLY A 285 15.55 6.52 -18.90
CA GLY A 285 16.78 7.31 -18.96
C GLY A 285 17.03 7.96 -20.32
N LEU A 286 16.03 8.02 -21.21
CA LEU A 286 16.12 8.73 -22.48
C LEU A 286 15.76 10.20 -22.25
N ARG A 287 16.54 11.12 -22.80
CA ARG A 287 16.36 12.57 -22.74
C ARG A 287 16.61 13.15 -24.12
N ASN A 288 16.07 14.33 -24.41
CA ASN A 288 16.40 15.10 -25.63
C ASN A 288 16.21 14.29 -26.93
N LEU A 289 15.20 13.42 -26.98
CA LEU A 289 14.83 12.70 -28.19
C LEU A 289 14.35 13.71 -29.26
N ARG A 290 14.54 13.37 -30.54
CA ARG A 290 14.08 14.20 -31.66
C ARG A 290 12.57 14.41 -31.56
N LYS A 291 12.08 15.64 -31.77
CA LYS A 291 10.64 15.92 -31.86
C LYS A 291 10.10 15.55 -33.25
N ALA A 292 8.91 14.95 -33.29
CA ALA A 292 8.18 14.63 -34.51
C ALA A 292 7.51 15.88 -35.08
N SER A 293 7.01 16.73 -34.19
CA SER A 293 6.62 18.12 -34.43
C SER A 293 6.88 18.96 -33.19
N GLU A 294 7.06 20.27 -33.37
CA GLU A 294 7.37 21.21 -32.29
C GLU A 294 6.67 22.56 -32.47
N HIS A 295 6.43 23.23 -31.34
CA HIS A 295 5.96 24.61 -31.28
C HIS A 295 6.72 25.33 -30.16
N GLU A 296 7.32 26.48 -30.46
CA GLU A 296 8.16 27.25 -29.52
C GLU A 296 9.24 26.39 -28.82
N GLY A 297 9.81 25.42 -29.56
CA GLY A 297 10.85 24.50 -29.09
C GLY A 297 10.36 23.32 -28.22
N LYS A 298 9.04 23.24 -27.96
CA LYS A 298 8.38 22.25 -27.09
C LYS A 298 7.77 21.11 -27.91
N THR A 299 7.58 19.95 -27.29
CA THR A 299 6.99 18.76 -27.93
C THR A 299 5.49 18.99 -28.16
N VAL A 300 4.98 18.72 -29.35
CA VAL A 300 3.55 18.89 -29.64
C VAL A 300 2.77 17.59 -29.48
N ILE A 301 1.61 17.69 -28.83
CA ILE A 301 0.53 16.71 -28.82
C ILE A 301 -0.57 17.28 -29.72
N GLU A 302 -0.75 16.67 -30.89
CA GLU A 302 -1.66 17.12 -31.95
C GLU A 302 -3.07 16.55 -31.75
N ILE A 303 -4.04 17.41 -31.39
CA ILE A 303 -5.45 17.04 -31.19
C ILE A 303 -6.25 17.48 -32.42
N VAL A 304 -6.75 16.52 -33.19
CA VAL A 304 -7.34 16.75 -34.52
C VAL A 304 -8.74 16.12 -34.66
N LYS A 305 -9.54 16.62 -35.60
CA LYS A 305 -10.95 16.20 -35.75
C LYS A 305 -11.10 14.82 -36.36
N ASP A 306 -10.39 14.57 -37.46
CA ASP A 306 -10.23 13.25 -38.08
C ASP A 306 -8.73 12.94 -38.13
N ASN A 307 -8.27 12.13 -37.18
CA ASN A 307 -6.86 11.79 -36.99
C ASN A 307 -6.36 10.77 -38.03
N CYS A 308 -6.56 11.09 -39.31
CA CYS A 308 -6.31 10.24 -40.46
C CYS A 308 -6.98 8.85 -40.29
N GLY A 309 -8.23 8.83 -39.80
CA GLY A 309 -8.97 7.61 -39.48
C GLY A 309 -8.37 6.74 -38.35
N SER A 310 -7.37 7.23 -37.62
CA SER A 310 -6.60 6.45 -36.63
C SER A 310 -6.89 6.89 -35.19
N GLY A 311 -6.94 5.97 -34.23
CA GLY A 311 -7.19 6.32 -32.82
C GLY A 311 -6.07 7.18 -32.20
N GLY A 312 -4.83 6.82 -32.50
CA GLY A 312 -3.63 7.57 -32.14
C GLY A 312 -2.53 7.36 -33.17
N LEU A 313 -1.59 8.30 -33.26
CA LEU A 313 -0.39 8.19 -34.09
C LEU A 313 0.82 8.73 -33.32
N ALA A 314 1.94 8.03 -33.41
CA ALA A 314 3.24 8.45 -32.89
C ALA A 314 4.37 7.74 -33.65
N SER A 315 5.60 8.13 -33.38
CA SER A 315 6.82 7.52 -33.92
C SER A 315 7.68 6.87 -32.84
N HIS A 316 8.42 5.83 -33.22
CA HIS A 316 9.31 5.12 -32.30
C HIS A 316 10.65 5.85 -32.12
N GLY A 317 10.99 6.21 -30.88
CA GLY A 317 12.22 6.95 -30.57
C GLY A 317 12.19 8.44 -30.93
N VAL A 318 11.00 9.03 -31.04
CA VAL A 318 10.76 10.41 -31.48
C VAL A 318 9.61 10.97 -30.64
N LEU A 319 9.76 12.15 -30.03
CA LEU A 319 8.77 12.78 -29.15
C LEU A 319 7.58 13.33 -29.93
N GLY A 320 6.39 13.23 -29.36
CA GLY A 320 5.15 13.76 -29.91
C GLY A 320 4.19 12.66 -30.39
N MET A 321 2.91 13.01 -30.39
CA MET A 321 1.81 12.15 -30.85
C MET A 321 0.68 12.97 -31.45
N SER A 322 -0.26 12.32 -32.14
CA SER A 322 -1.58 12.86 -32.47
C SER A 322 -2.70 11.93 -32.05
N THR A 323 -3.86 12.49 -31.70
CA THR A 323 -5.09 11.72 -31.42
C THR A 323 -6.34 12.53 -31.79
N GLY A 324 -7.48 11.84 -31.84
CA GLY A 324 -8.78 12.46 -32.12
C GLY A 324 -9.27 13.34 -30.98
N VAL A 325 -9.97 14.43 -31.32
CA VAL A 325 -10.59 15.35 -30.34
C VAL A 325 -11.47 14.62 -29.32
N SER A 326 -12.16 13.55 -29.70
CA SER A 326 -12.98 12.74 -28.79
C SER A 326 -12.18 12.07 -27.66
N PHE A 327 -10.93 11.66 -27.90
CA PHE A 327 -10.07 11.13 -26.84
C PHE A 327 -9.55 12.24 -25.92
N PHE A 328 -9.30 13.43 -26.48
CA PHE A 328 -8.95 14.59 -25.67
C PHE A 328 -10.13 15.11 -24.84
N ASP A 329 -11.34 15.07 -25.38
CA ASP A 329 -12.58 15.39 -24.66
C ASP A 329 -12.77 14.47 -23.45
N ASN A 330 -12.46 13.19 -23.56
CA ASN A 330 -12.48 12.29 -22.40
C ASN A 330 -11.49 12.74 -21.30
N LEU A 331 -10.24 13.06 -21.65
CA LEU A 331 -9.26 13.59 -20.68
C LEU A 331 -9.76 14.89 -20.03
N TYR A 332 -10.21 15.84 -20.85
CA TYR A 332 -10.75 17.12 -20.40
C TYR A 332 -11.95 16.95 -19.46
N ASN A 333 -12.89 16.06 -19.81
CA ASN A 333 -14.10 15.79 -19.04
C ASN A 333 -13.81 15.03 -17.73
N ASN A 334 -12.86 14.10 -17.74
CA ASN A 334 -12.40 13.42 -16.52
C ASN A 334 -11.89 14.47 -15.50
N ILE A 335 -11.02 15.37 -15.95
CA ILE A 335 -10.49 16.47 -15.14
C ILE A 335 -11.60 17.41 -14.68
N ALA A 336 -12.54 17.77 -15.57
CA ALA A 336 -13.71 18.60 -15.24
C ALA A 336 -14.58 18.00 -14.11
N MET A 337 -14.59 16.67 -14.00
CA MET A 337 -15.29 15.92 -12.95
C MET A 337 -14.42 15.59 -11.73
N GLY A 338 -13.21 16.16 -11.63
CA GLY A 338 -12.28 15.94 -10.52
C GLY A 338 -11.50 14.61 -10.58
N SER A 339 -11.54 13.92 -11.72
CA SER A 339 -10.79 12.69 -11.96
C SER A 339 -9.51 12.97 -12.75
N ASN A 340 -8.39 12.39 -12.31
CA ASN A 340 -7.12 12.45 -13.04
C ASN A 340 -6.98 11.33 -14.09
N ALA A 341 -8.06 10.57 -14.38
CA ALA A 341 -8.02 9.41 -15.26
C ALA A 341 -7.56 9.78 -16.69
N ILE A 342 -6.44 9.20 -17.11
CA ILE A 342 -5.82 9.47 -18.41
C ILE A 342 -6.35 8.45 -19.44
N PRO A 343 -6.93 8.89 -20.57
CA PRO A 343 -7.31 7.98 -21.64
C PRO A 343 -6.12 7.19 -22.18
N GLN A 344 -6.27 5.87 -22.26
CA GLN A 344 -5.20 4.92 -22.58
C GLN A 344 -4.38 5.26 -23.83
N VAL A 345 -4.99 5.91 -24.83
CA VAL A 345 -4.31 6.31 -26.07
C VAL A 345 -3.13 7.25 -25.84
N PHE A 346 -3.19 8.15 -24.84
CA PHE A 346 -2.07 9.03 -24.50
C PHE A 346 -0.90 8.22 -23.93
N LEU A 347 -1.19 7.33 -22.98
CA LEU A 347 -0.18 6.47 -22.36
C LEU A 347 0.46 5.53 -23.40
N TYR A 348 -0.36 4.97 -24.29
CA TYR A 348 0.04 4.05 -25.35
C TYR A 348 0.91 4.73 -26.41
N GLU A 349 0.48 5.87 -26.96
CA GLU A 349 1.23 6.57 -28.01
C GLU A 349 2.50 7.26 -27.48
N ILE A 350 2.47 7.84 -26.27
CA ILE A 350 3.68 8.40 -25.65
C ILE A 350 4.69 7.28 -25.34
N ASN A 351 4.27 6.06 -24.96
CA ASN A 351 5.22 4.94 -24.80
C ASN A 351 6.06 4.72 -26.06
N ARG A 352 5.44 4.87 -27.23
CA ARG A 352 6.10 4.62 -28.52
C ARG A 352 7.26 5.59 -28.72
N ASN A 353 7.14 6.85 -28.26
CA ASN A 353 8.24 7.81 -28.26
C ASN A 353 9.48 7.25 -27.54
N TYR A 354 9.29 6.49 -26.46
CA TYR A 354 10.35 5.94 -25.60
C TYR A 354 10.77 4.49 -25.94
N TRP A 355 9.97 3.77 -26.73
CA TRP A 355 10.33 2.45 -27.25
C TRP A 355 11.18 2.55 -28.52
N LEU A 356 12.50 2.40 -28.36
CA LEU A 356 13.45 2.47 -29.48
C LEU A 356 13.38 1.20 -30.35
N PRO A 357 13.34 1.28 -31.69
CA PRO A 357 13.25 0.09 -32.56
C PRO A 357 14.39 -0.92 -32.40
N LYS A 358 15.55 -0.50 -31.84
CA LYS A 358 16.66 -1.39 -31.51
C LYS A 358 16.36 -2.37 -30.37
N PHE A 359 15.38 -2.10 -29.50
CA PHE A 359 15.00 -2.97 -28.39
C PHE A 359 14.42 -4.29 -28.88
N ASN A 360 13.63 -4.26 -29.96
CA ASN A 360 13.09 -5.47 -30.58
C ASN A 360 14.21 -6.46 -30.95
N LYS A 361 15.36 -5.96 -31.43
CA LYS A 361 16.51 -6.80 -31.79
C LYS A 361 17.07 -7.65 -30.64
N LYS A 362 16.67 -7.44 -29.39
CA LYS A 362 17.12 -8.24 -28.23
C LYS A 362 16.12 -9.31 -27.81
N ILE A 363 14.85 -8.97 -27.73
CA ILE A 363 13.83 -9.80 -27.05
C ILE A 363 12.66 -10.25 -27.93
N ASP A 364 12.51 -9.70 -29.13
CA ASP A 364 11.33 -9.93 -29.96
C ASP A 364 11.62 -10.99 -31.04
N TRP A 365 10.60 -11.64 -31.61
CA TRP A 365 10.74 -12.73 -32.58
C TRP A 365 9.57 -12.80 -33.56
N ALA A 366 9.70 -13.59 -34.62
CA ALA A 366 8.61 -13.88 -35.55
C ALA A 366 7.60 -14.88 -34.94
N MET A 367 6.32 -14.52 -34.91
CA MET A 367 5.25 -15.31 -34.25
C MET A 367 4.83 -16.58 -35.00
N ASN A 368 5.29 -16.73 -36.24
CA ASN A 368 5.12 -17.88 -37.13
C ASN A 368 6.27 -17.87 -38.16
N GLU A 369 6.14 -18.64 -39.24
CA GLU A 369 7.16 -18.77 -40.30
C GLU A 369 7.33 -17.51 -41.18
N GLU A 370 6.47 -16.49 -41.05
CA GLU A 370 6.58 -15.23 -41.79
C GLU A 370 7.61 -14.29 -41.11
N PRO A 371 8.78 -14.01 -41.74
CA PRO A 371 9.82 -13.21 -41.13
C PRO A 371 9.43 -11.75 -40.86
N ALA A 372 8.36 -11.23 -41.47
CA ALA A 372 7.81 -9.91 -41.16
C ALA A 372 6.88 -9.88 -39.93
N ASN A 373 6.45 -11.04 -39.41
CA ASN A 373 5.47 -11.14 -38.31
C ASN A 373 6.10 -11.00 -36.91
N TYR A 374 6.81 -9.89 -36.68
CA TYR A 374 7.47 -9.55 -35.41
C TYR A 374 7.07 -8.15 -34.93
N GLY A 375 7.49 -7.75 -33.72
CA GLY A 375 7.18 -6.46 -33.12
C GLY A 375 6.03 -6.49 -32.12
N TRP A 376 5.49 -7.66 -31.81
CA TRP A 376 4.38 -7.82 -30.85
C TRP A 376 4.77 -7.41 -29.43
N TRP A 377 6.05 -7.57 -29.06
CA TRP A 377 6.58 -7.04 -27.79
C TRP A 377 6.48 -5.52 -27.68
N THR A 378 6.53 -4.78 -28.80
CA THR A 378 6.28 -3.33 -28.80
C THR A 378 4.84 -3.05 -28.36
N VAL A 379 3.86 -3.76 -28.93
CA VAL A 379 2.44 -3.60 -28.59
C VAL A 379 2.18 -4.03 -27.15
N GLY A 380 2.80 -5.13 -26.71
CA GLY A 380 2.73 -5.62 -25.33
C GLY A 380 3.27 -4.61 -24.33
N MET A 381 4.41 -3.97 -24.63
CA MET A 381 4.94 -2.89 -23.78
C MET A 381 4.04 -1.66 -23.77
N ASN A 382 3.49 -1.23 -24.92
CA ASN A 382 2.58 -0.08 -24.96
C ASN A 382 1.33 -0.31 -24.08
N ASN A 383 0.78 -1.53 -24.08
CA ASN A 383 -0.35 -1.91 -23.23
C ASN A 383 0.05 -2.06 -21.75
N ALA A 384 1.20 -2.69 -21.46
CA ALA A 384 1.70 -2.81 -20.09
C ALA A 384 1.95 -1.45 -19.43
N GLN A 385 2.53 -0.50 -20.17
CA GLN A 385 2.85 0.82 -19.63
C GLN A 385 1.62 1.66 -19.31
N ALA A 386 0.47 1.42 -19.94
CA ALA A 386 -0.79 2.06 -19.54
C ALA A 386 -1.20 1.69 -18.09
N VAL A 387 -0.86 0.49 -17.63
CA VAL A 387 -1.05 0.05 -16.23
C VAL A 387 0.10 0.52 -15.35
N ILE A 388 1.34 0.29 -15.79
CA ILE A 388 2.54 0.51 -14.98
C ILE A 388 2.75 2.00 -14.68
N LEU A 389 2.62 2.89 -15.69
CA LEU A 389 2.72 4.32 -15.44
C LEU A 389 1.62 4.84 -14.52
N THR A 390 0.37 4.45 -14.75
CA THR A 390 -0.75 4.97 -13.95
C THR A 390 -0.66 4.51 -12.50
N ALA A 391 -0.21 3.28 -12.24
CA ALA A 391 0.16 2.84 -10.90
C ALA A 391 1.32 3.67 -10.30
N SER A 392 2.35 3.96 -11.10
CA SER A 392 3.59 4.59 -10.65
C SER A 392 3.50 6.12 -10.40
N ILE A 393 2.74 6.86 -11.21
CA ILE A 393 2.44 8.29 -10.97
C ILE A 393 1.18 8.51 -10.12
N ASN A 394 0.63 7.41 -9.55
CA ASN A 394 -0.59 7.39 -8.76
C ASN A 394 -1.78 8.12 -9.40
N THR A 395 -2.05 7.80 -10.66
CA THR A 395 -3.25 8.23 -11.38
C THR A 395 -4.09 7.04 -11.86
N GLU A 396 -5.24 7.34 -12.44
CA GLU A 396 -6.20 6.37 -12.96
C GLU A 396 -6.11 6.25 -14.49
N LEU A 397 -6.59 5.14 -15.03
CA LEU A 397 -6.71 4.89 -16.47
C LEU A 397 -8.17 5.05 -16.91
N ASP A 398 -8.40 5.64 -18.07
CA ASP A 398 -9.68 5.54 -18.79
C ASP A 398 -9.51 4.70 -20.07
N TYR A 399 -10.22 3.56 -20.13
CA TYR A 399 -10.28 2.73 -21.33
C TYR A 399 -11.68 2.16 -21.54
N PHE A 400 -12.53 2.87 -22.31
CA PHE A 400 -13.87 2.39 -22.72
C PHE A 400 -14.72 1.88 -21.54
N GLY A 401 -14.73 2.63 -20.43
CA GLY A 401 -15.45 2.27 -19.21
C GLY A 401 -14.71 1.29 -18.28
N GLN A 402 -13.47 0.91 -18.60
CA GLN A 402 -12.56 0.19 -17.69
C GLN A 402 -11.64 1.20 -17.01
N ASN A 403 -11.46 1.03 -15.70
CA ASN A 403 -10.38 1.64 -14.93
C ASN A 403 -9.08 0.82 -15.08
N ARG A 404 -8.00 1.26 -14.43
CA ARG A 404 -6.67 0.61 -14.47
C ARG A 404 -6.77 -0.86 -14.06
N ASP A 405 -7.48 -1.17 -12.98
CA ASP A 405 -7.59 -2.53 -12.47
C ASP A 405 -8.36 -3.45 -13.43
N GLY A 406 -9.45 -2.95 -14.04
CA GLY A 406 -10.19 -3.68 -15.07
C GLY A 406 -9.32 -4.00 -16.30
N PHE A 407 -8.61 -2.99 -16.82
CA PHE A 407 -7.72 -3.15 -17.98
C PHE A 407 -6.52 -4.06 -17.66
N ARG A 408 -5.89 -3.88 -16.50
CA ARG A 408 -4.83 -4.74 -15.95
C ARG A 408 -5.27 -6.20 -15.92
N ASN A 409 -6.43 -6.47 -15.32
CA ASN A 409 -6.92 -7.83 -15.16
C ASN A 409 -7.14 -8.50 -16.53
N ARG A 410 -7.61 -7.76 -17.54
CA ARG A 410 -7.69 -8.24 -18.93
C ARG A 410 -6.30 -8.61 -19.49
N MET A 411 -5.31 -7.73 -19.34
CA MET A 411 -3.94 -7.98 -19.82
C MET A 411 -3.27 -9.17 -19.13
N VAL A 412 -3.47 -9.34 -17.82
CA VAL A 412 -2.81 -10.39 -17.01
C VAL A 412 -3.54 -11.75 -17.08
N GLN A 413 -4.81 -11.78 -17.50
CA GLN A 413 -5.62 -13.01 -17.57
C GLN A 413 -4.98 -14.12 -18.40
N ASN A 414 -4.48 -13.77 -19.59
CA ASN A 414 -3.83 -14.71 -20.51
C ASN A 414 -2.51 -15.25 -19.95
N PHE A 415 -1.74 -14.38 -19.29
CA PHE A 415 -0.51 -14.75 -18.62
C PHE A 415 -0.73 -15.67 -17.42
N THR A 416 -1.76 -15.38 -16.61
CA THR A 416 -2.20 -16.27 -15.52
C THR A 416 -2.67 -17.63 -16.04
N THR A 417 -3.36 -17.66 -17.18
CA THR A 417 -3.82 -18.89 -17.84
C THR A 417 -2.64 -19.72 -18.35
N TYR A 418 -1.61 -19.05 -18.87
CA TYR A 418 -0.36 -19.67 -19.30
C TYR A 418 0.39 -20.36 -18.13
N LEU A 419 0.66 -19.61 -17.04
CA LEU A 419 1.39 -20.14 -15.89
C LEU A 419 0.71 -21.35 -15.24
N ASN A 420 -0.62 -21.31 -15.08
CA ASN A 420 -1.40 -22.36 -14.41
C ASN A 420 -1.60 -23.64 -15.24
N SER A 421 -1.19 -23.67 -16.51
CA SER A 421 -1.31 -24.84 -17.37
C SER A 421 -0.02 -25.63 -17.43
N SER A 422 -0.09 -26.94 -17.17
CA SER A 422 1.02 -27.87 -17.41
C SER A 422 1.20 -28.23 -18.89
N SER A 423 0.25 -27.84 -19.75
CA SER A 423 0.28 -28.13 -21.20
C SER A 423 0.86 -26.99 -22.03
N TYR A 424 1.19 -25.84 -21.43
CA TYR A 424 1.67 -24.65 -22.14
C TYR A 424 3.11 -24.32 -21.71
N ASP A 425 4.00 -24.29 -22.70
CA ASP A 425 5.42 -23.96 -22.59
C ASP A 425 5.77 -22.85 -23.59
N PHE A 426 7.05 -22.57 -23.87
CA PHE A 426 7.40 -21.56 -24.85
C PHE A 426 6.79 -21.85 -26.23
N ASP A 427 6.86 -23.09 -26.71
CA ASP A 427 6.41 -23.45 -28.05
C ASP A 427 4.88 -23.47 -28.15
N TYR A 428 4.17 -23.87 -27.09
CA TYR A 428 2.71 -23.93 -27.03
C TYR A 428 2.02 -22.72 -26.37
N GLY A 429 2.70 -21.58 -26.27
CA GLY A 429 2.08 -20.33 -25.79
C GLY A 429 2.64 -19.04 -26.39
N TRP A 430 3.89 -19.03 -26.85
CA TRP A 430 4.59 -17.79 -27.26
C TRP A 430 4.77 -17.66 -28.79
N LYS A 431 3.92 -18.37 -29.54
CA LYS A 431 3.74 -18.29 -31.00
C LYS A 431 2.24 -18.20 -31.30
N GLN A 432 1.84 -17.25 -32.15
CA GLN A 432 0.41 -16.95 -32.36
C GLN A 432 -0.36 -18.15 -32.95
N SER A 433 0.30 -18.98 -33.76
CA SER A 433 -0.27 -20.21 -34.33
C SER A 433 -0.55 -21.32 -33.30
N LEU A 434 -0.12 -21.14 -32.05
CA LEU A 434 -0.19 -22.14 -30.98
C LEU A 434 -0.85 -21.59 -29.70
N MET A 435 -1.45 -20.38 -29.74
CA MET A 435 -2.23 -19.79 -28.64
C MET A 435 -3.48 -20.65 -28.30
N PRO A 436 -3.60 -21.22 -27.09
CA PRO A 436 -4.55 -22.31 -26.84
C PRO A 436 -5.89 -21.96 -26.15
N TRP A 437 -6.22 -20.68 -25.89
CA TRP A 437 -7.46 -20.33 -25.14
C TRP A 437 -8.40 -19.28 -25.77
N ASN A 438 -7.97 -18.35 -26.62
CA ASN A 438 -8.90 -17.47 -27.35
C ASN A 438 -8.36 -17.02 -28.72
N SER A 439 -9.07 -17.34 -29.79
CA SER A 439 -8.73 -16.95 -31.17
C SER A 439 -9.06 -15.50 -31.53
N THR A 440 -9.77 -14.76 -30.66
CA THR A 440 -10.07 -13.33 -30.84
C THR A 440 -9.11 -12.41 -30.10
N GLU A 441 -8.18 -12.94 -29.32
CA GLU A 441 -7.23 -12.16 -28.51
C GLU A 441 -5.81 -12.21 -29.08
N SER A 442 -5.03 -11.17 -28.78
CA SER A 442 -3.73 -10.97 -29.38
C SER A 442 -2.61 -11.53 -28.52
N ILE A 443 -1.58 -12.10 -29.17
CA ILE A 443 -0.38 -12.62 -28.50
C ILE A 443 0.36 -11.54 -27.69
N ASN A 444 0.19 -10.26 -28.04
CA ASN A 444 0.76 -9.17 -27.25
C ASN A 444 0.17 -9.05 -25.84
N ASP A 445 -1.04 -9.57 -25.57
CA ASP A 445 -1.63 -9.49 -24.22
C ASP A 445 -0.87 -10.44 -23.27
N LEU A 446 -0.33 -11.55 -23.77
CA LEU A 446 0.57 -12.43 -23.00
C LEU A 446 1.89 -11.71 -22.63
N MET A 447 2.44 -10.91 -23.54
CA MET A 447 3.61 -10.06 -23.32
C MET A 447 3.29 -8.92 -22.33
N SER A 448 2.11 -8.29 -22.46
CA SER A 448 1.61 -7.28 -21.50
C SER A 448 1.53 -7.88 -20.09
N GLY A 449 0.93 -9.07 -19.97
CA GLY A 449 0.74 -9.77 -18.71
C GLY A 449 2.06 -10.12 -18.02
N LEU A 450 3.05 -10.61 -18.76
CA LEU A 450 4.40 -10.85 -18.21
C LEU A 450 5.04 -9.55 -17.71
N LEU A 451 4.97 -8.46 -18.49
CA LEU A 451 5.57 -7.17 -18.11
C LEU A 451 4.92 -6.57 -16.86
N ILE A 452 3.59 -6.60 -16.78
CA ILE A 452 2.82 -6.15 -15.60
C ILE A 452 3.16 -7.02 -14.39
N TYR A 453 3.09 -8.35 -14.52
CA TYR A 453 3.43 -9.28 -13.45
C TYR A 453 4.86 -9.06 -12.93
N SER A 454 5.81 -8.79 -13.84
CA SER A 454 7.21 -8.58 -13.50
C SER A 454 7.43 -7.28 -12.74
N TYR A 455 6.81 -6.19 -13.17
CA TYR A 455 6.79 -4.94 -12.40
C TYR A 455 6.24 -5.17 -10.97
N GLU A 456 5.13 -5.89 -10.83
CA GLU A 456 4.48 -6.10 -9.53
C GLU A 456 5.24 -7.03 -8.58
N ASN A 457 5.91 -8.06 -9.10
CA ASN A 457 6.51 -9.12 -8.28
C ASN A 457 8.04 -9.01 -8.15
N PHE A 458 8.72 -8.25 -9.04
CA PHE A 458 10.18 -8.23 -9.14
C PHE A 458 10.84 -6.85 -8.85
N GLY A 459 10.08 -5.83 -8.42
CA GLY A 459 10.66 -4.61 -7.84
C GLY A 459 10.09 -3.26 -8.31
N GLY A 460 8.91 -3.23 -8.93
CA GLY A 460 8.18 -2.00 -9.28
C GLY A 460 9.01 -1.04 -10.14
N ASP A 461 9.01 0.24 -9.76
CA ASP A 461 9.77 1.31 -10.40
C ASP A 461 11.26 0.99 -10.59
N LEU A 462 11.90 0.35 -9.61
CA LEU A 462 13.32 -0.01 -9.69
C LEU A 462 13.53 -1.09 -10.76
N TRP A 463 12.66 -2.10 -10.79
CA TRP A 463 12.66 -3.12 -11.81
C TRP A 463 12.46 -2.53 -13.21
N MET A 464 11.51 -1.60 -13.39
CA MET A 464 11.26 -0.96 -14.69
C MET A 464 12.44 -0.08 -15.15
N LYS A 465 13.07 0.68 -14.24
CA LYS A 465 14.30 1.44 -14.52
C LYS A 465 15.44 0.53 -14.98
N ASN A 466 15.65 -0.57 -14.24
CA ASN A 466 16.68 -1.53 -14.58
C ASN A 466 16.36 -2.29 -15.89
N PHE A 467 15.10 -2.58 -16.18
CA PHE A 467 14.68 -3.17 -17.47
C PHE A 467 15.14 -2.30 -18.64
N TYR A 468 14.87 -0.99 -18.59
CA TYR A 468 15.33 -0.09 -19.65
C TYR A 468 16.86 0.07 -19.66
N LYS A 469 17.54 0.03 -18.50
CA LYS A 469 19.02 -0.02 -18.43
C LYS A 469 19.56 -1.22 -19.23
N TYR A 470 19.12 -2.44 -18.92
CA TYR A 470 19.68 -3.66 -19.53
C TYR A 470 19.21 -3.91 -20.98
N ILE A 471 18.00 -3.49 -21.37
CA ILE A 471 17.58 -3.54 -22.78
C ILE A 471 18.31 -2.50 -23.66
N LYS A 472 18.94 -1.47 -23.06
CA LYS A 472 19.89 -0.56 -23.76
C LYS A 472 21.33 -1.09 -23.78
N ASP A 473 21.72 -1.88 -22.79
CA ASP A 473 23.10 -2.30 -22.53
C ASP A 473 23.70 -3.16 -23.66
N SER A 474 24.99 -3.00 -23.96
CA SER A 474 25.69 -3.77 -25.00
C SER A 474 26.06 -5.19 -24.59
N SER A 475 26.09 -5.51 -23.29
CA SER A 475 26.33 -6.86 -22.76
C SER A 475 25.24 -7.86 -23.14
N ILE A 476 24.00 -7.39 -23.30
CA ILE A 476 22.89 -8.19 -23.83
C ILE A 476 22.95 -8.14 -25.37
N PRO A 477 23.31 -9.24 -26.06
CA PRO A 477 23.51 -9.23 -27.50
C PRO A 477 22.21 -9.00 -28.28
N ASN A 478 22.32 -8.53 -29.52
CA ASN A 478 21.20 -8.59 -30.46
C ASN A 478 21.05 -10.03 -30.97
N ARG A 479 19.81 -10.47 -31.19
CA ARG A 479 19.45 -11.72 -31.85
C ARG A 479 20.08 -11.81 -33.25
N SER A 480 20.56 -13.00 -33.62
CA SER A 480 21.14 -13.30 -34.93
C SER A 480 20.12 -13.21 -36.08
N GLY A 481 18.84 -13.47 -35.80
CA GLY A 481 17.74 -13.35 -36.76
C GLY A 481 16.36 -13.33 -36.07
N VAL A 482 15.30 -13.05 -36.84
CA VAL A 482 13.90 -13.02 -36.31
C VAL A 482 13.41 -14.37 -35.78
N PHE A 483 14.05 -15.47 -36.18
CA PHE A 483 13.75 -16.85 -35.75
C PHE A 483 14.69 -17.37 -34.66
N ALA A 484 15.56 -16.52 -34.09
CA ALA A 484 16.53 -16.90 -33.06
C ALA A 484 15.86 -17.00 -31.66
N TYR A 485 14.87 -17.88 -31.53
CA TYR A 485 13.99 -17.97 -30.36
C TYR A 485 14.75 -18.18 -29.04
N GLN A 486 15.78 -19.04 -29.01
CA GLN A 486 16.59 -19.27 -27.81
C GLN A 486 17.35 -18.01 -27.39
N GLU A 487 17.94 -17.27 -28.34
CA GLU A 487 18.67 -16.03 -28.04
C GLU A 487 17.74 -14.98 -27.41
N CYS A 488 16.51 -14.87 -27.92
CA CYS A 488 15.51 -13.98 -27.34
C CYS A 488 15.03 -14.44 -25.95
N ARG A 489 14.80 -15.75 -25.73
CA ARG A 489 14.48 -16.30 -24.40
C ARG A 489 15.58 -16.00 -23.38
N ASP A 490 16.82 -16.31 -23.74
CA ASP A 490 18.00 -16.08 -22.92
C ASP A 490 18.16 -14.58 -22.60
N ASN A 491 17.93 -13.70 -23.57
CA ASN A 491 17.97 -12.25 -23.37
C ASN A 491 16.85 -11.74 -22.44
N VAL A 492 15.63 -12.27 -22.55
CA VAL A 492 14.52 -11.96 -21.64
C VAL A 492 14.88 -12.40 -20.22
N TYR A 493 15.30 -13.66 -20.02
CA TYR A 493 15.77 -14.15 -18.72
C TYR A 493 16.88 -13.27 -18.12
N LYS A 494 17.88 -12.89 -18.94
CA LYS A 494 18.98 -12.03 -18.49
C LYS A 494 18.50 -10.65 -18.07
N ILE A 495 17.75 -9.96 -18.94
CA ILE A 495 17.22 -8.62 -18.65
C ILE A 495 16.36 -8.66 -17.38
N TRP A 496 15.48 -9.65 -17.23
CA TRP A 496 14.59 -9.77 -16.08
C TRP A 496 15.34 -10.00 -14.78
N SER A 497 16.29 -10.95 -14.76
CA SER A 497 17.08 -11.29 -13.56
C SER A 497 17.96 -10.12 -13.10
N LEU A 498 18.68 -9.50 -14.05
CA LEU A 498 19.47 -8.30 -13.76
C LEU A 498 18.59 -7.12 -13.29
N SER A 499 17.35 -7.04 -13.76
CA SER A 499 16.41 -5.98 -13.35
C SER A 499 15.81 -6.20 -11.98
N ALA A 500 15.64 -7.46 -11.57
CA ALA A 500 15.18 -7.87 -10.26
C ALA A 500 16.31 -7.95 -9.21
N GLU A 501 17.56 -7.71 -9.63
CA GLU A 501 18.77 -7.81 -8.81
C GLU A 501 18.90 -9.19 -8.12
N ARG A 502 18.36 -10.23 -8.76
CA ARG A 502 18.37 -11.64 -8.32
C ARG A 502 18.20 -12.60 -9.49
N ASP A 503 18.72 -13.81 -9.37
CA ASP A 503 18.50 -14.86 -10.36
C ASP A 503 17.01 -15.27 -10.36
N LEU A 504 16.36 -15.19 -11.52
CA LEU A 504 14.95 -15.59 -11.70
C LEU A 504 14.80 -16.95 -12.40
N ILE A 505 15.85 -17.79 -12.40
CA ILE A 505 15.83 -19.06 -13.14
C ILE A 505 14.67 -19.97 -12.74
N ASP A 506 14.30 -20.02 -11.46
CA ASP A 506 13.15 -20.81 -11.00
C ASP A 506 11.83 -20.36 -11.64
N PHE A 507 11.63 -19.05 -11.80
CA PHE A 507 10.45 -18.51 -12.48
C PHE A 507 10.46 -18.82 -13.99
N PHE A 508 11.63 -18.77 -14.62
CA PHE A 508 11.75 -19.04 -16.06
C PHE A 508 11.67 -20.54 -16.40
N GLU A 509 12.33 -21.42 -15.65
CA GLU A 509 12.33 -22.87 -15.94
C GLU A 509 11.13 -23.60 -15.32
N ASN A 510 10.62 -23.22 -14.14
CA ASN A 510 9.51 -23.94 -13.49
C ASN A 510 8.12 -23.34 -13.83
N ASP A 511 7.94 -22.02 -13.67
CA ASP A 511 6.61 -21.40 -13.83
C ASP A 511 6.31 -21.13 -15.32
N MET A 512 7.24 -20.47 -15.99
CA MET A 512 7.17 -20.15 -17.42
C MET A 512 7.45 -21.35 -18.32
N LYS A 513 8.14 -22.39 -17.83
CA LYS A 513 8.56 -23.58 -18.62
C LYS A 513 9.35 -23.21 -19.87
N TRP A 514 10.28 -22.26 -19.73
CA TRP A 514 11.20 -21.85 -20.79
C TRP A 514 12.56 -22.49 -20.56
N GLU A 515 13.04 -23.27 -21.52
CA GLU A 515 14.42 -23.76 -21.52
C GLU A 515 15.40 -22.58 -21.71
N ILE A 516 16.23 -22.33 -20.69
CA ILE A 516 17.28 -21.29 -20.68
C ILE A 516 18.63 -21.96 -20.88
N SER A 517 19.49 -21.38 -21.74
CA SER A 517 20.80 -21.99 -22.02
C SER A 517 21.76 -21.92 -20.82
N ASP A 518 22.66 -22.90 -20.72
CA ASP A 518 23.72 -22.90 -19.70
C ASP A 518 24.63 -21.67 -19.81
N ALA A 519 24.85 -21.16 -21.03
CA ALA A 519 25.56 -19.90 -21.25
C ALA A 519 24.83 -18.73 -20.58
N ALA A 520 23.51 -18.63 -20.76
CA ALA A 520 22.72 -17.58 -20.13
C ALA A 520 22.67 -17.69 -18.60
N LYS A 521 22.49 -18.91 -18.07
CA LYS A 521 22.56 -19.21 -16.63
C LYS A 521 23.91 -18.82 -16.02
N ASN A 522 25.01 -19.12 -16.70
CA ASN A 522 26.36 -18.76 -16.24
C ASN A 522 26.62 -17.25 -16.31
N ASP A 523 26.14 -16.55 -17.34
CA ASP A 523 26.27 -15.09 -17.44
C ASP A 523 25.61 -14.38 -16.23
N ILE A 524 24.42 -14.82 -15.81
CA ILE A 524 23.72 -14.24 -14.66
C ILE A 524 24.41 -14.55 -13.33
N LYS A 525 24.88 -15.79 -13.13
CA LYS A 525 25.67 -16.17 -11.94
C LYS A 525 27.00 -15.43 -11.80
N ASN A 526 27.51 -14.82 -12.87
CA ASN A 526 28.72 -13.99 -12.86
C ASN A 526 28.43 -12.47 -12.77
N SER A 527 27.17 -12.06 -12.93
CA SER A 527 26.75 -10.65 -13.03
C SER A 527 26.00 -10.14 -11.79
N LEU A 528 25.50 -11.05 -10.96
CA LEU A 528 24.88 -10.81 -9.66
C LEU A 528 25.84 -11.23 -8.53
#